data_AF-A0A928KLX9-F1
#
_entry.id   AF-A0A928KLX9-F1
#
_cell.length_a   1.000
_cell.length_b   1.000
_cell.length_c   1.000
_cell.angle_alpha   90.00
_cell.angle_beta   90.00
_cell.angle_gamma   90.00
#
_symmetry.space_group_name_H-M   'P 1'
#
loop_
_entity.id
_entity.type
_entity.pdbx_description
1 polymer ?
#
loop_
_entity_poly.entity_id
_entity_poly.type
_entity_poly.pdbx_seq_one_letter_code
_entity_poly.pdbx_strand_id
1 'polypeptide(L)' 'MKIIKRSGAEVEFDPKKIVIAVTKANDSVVPSERMSEIQIKRIAEDVESAAANMNRSLSVEEIQDMV' A
#
# COMPACT_ATOMS: atom_id res chain seq x y z
N MET A 1 2.05 -8.30 9.80
CA MET A 1 3.44 -8.50 9.29
C MET A 1 4.22 -7.23 9.58
N LYS A 2 5.55 -7.29 9.68
CA LYS A 2 6.35 -6.09 9.95
C LYS A 2 7.00 -5.52 8.69
N ILE A 3 7.21 -4.20 8.72
CA ILE A 3 7.86 -3.44 7.65
C ILE A 3 8.92 -2.50 8.24
N ILE A 4 9.90 -2.15 7.42
CA ILE A 4 11.00 -1.28 7.79
C ILE A 4 10.68 0.14 7.27
N LYS A 5 10.48 1.08 8.19
CA LYS A 5 10.33 2.50 7.85
C LYS A 5 11.63 3.06 7.25
N ARG A 6 11.53 4.19 6.54
CA ARG A 6 12.68 5.01 6.11
C ARG A 6 13.65 5.36 7.26
N SER A 7 13.15 5.41 8.49
CA SER A 7 13.96 5.64 9.70
C SER A 7 14.73 4.40 10.19
N GLY A 8 14.60 3.25 9.52
CA GLY A 8 15.13 1.95 9.95
C GLY A 8 14.29 1.25 11.03
N ALA A 9 13.21 1.87 11.52
CA ALA A 9 12.37 1.29 12.56
C ALA A 9 11.42 0.22 11.98
N GLU A 10 11.34 -0.93 12.64
CA GLU A 10 10.36 -1.96 12.32
C GLU A 10 9.01 -1.66 12.97
N VAL A 11 7.94 -1.72 12.19
CA VAL A 11 6.56 -1.49 12.65
C VAL A 11 5.61 -2.50 12.03
N GLU A 12 4.45 -2.70 12.63
CA GLU A 12 3.38 -3.46 11.98
C GLU A 12 2.89 -2.74 10.72
N PHE A 13 2.69 -3.52 9.66
CA PHE A 13 2.04 -3.10 8.44
C PHE A 13 0.56 -2.79 8.71
N ASP A 14 0.07 -1.71 8.11
CA ASP A 14 -1.34 -1.32 8.18
C ASP A 14 -1.86 -1.10 6.75
N PRO A 15 -2.65 -2.02 6.18
CA PRO A 15 -3.16 -1.91 4.81
C PRO A 15 -4.02 -0.66 4.61
N LYS A 16 -4.59 -0.08 5.67
CA LYS A 16 -5.32 1.21 5.57
C LYS A 16 -4.44 2.34 5.06
N LYS A 17 -3.13 2.28 5.30
CA LYS A 17 -2.20 3.29 4.77
C LYS A 17 -2.07 3.22 3.25
N ILE A 18 -2.17 2.03 2.66
CA ILE A 18 -2.20 1.85 1.21
C ILE A 18 -3.52 2.41 0.66
N VAL A 19 -4.65 2.06 1.27
CA VAL A 19 -5.96 2.63 0.89
C VAL A 19 -5.92 4.16 0.90
N ILE A 20 -5.41 4.78 1.96
CA ILE A 20 -5.31 6.24 2.06
C ILE A 20 -4.38 6.82 0.99
N ALA A 21 -3.21 6.20 0.75
CA ALA A 21 -2.25 6.68 -0.24
C ALA A 21 -2.82 6.61 -1.66
N VAL A 22 -3.40 5.45 -2.03
CA VAL A 22 -4.04 5.23 -3.33
C VAL A 22 -5.25 6.14 -3.50
N THR A 23 -6.06 6.36 -2.46
CA THR A 23 -7.19 7.30 -2.52
C THR A 23 -6.71 8.71 -2.82
N LYS A 24 -5.66 9.18 -2.14
CA LYS A 24 -5.09 10.51 -2.40
C LYS A 24 -4.53 10.65 -3.82
N ALA A 25 -3.90 9.61 -4.35
CA ALA A 25 -3.44 9.58 -5.74
C ALA A 25 -4.63 9.55 -6.71
N ASN A 26 -5.67 8.78 -6.41
CA ASN A 26 -6.89 8.70 -7.19
C ASN A 26 -7.66 10.03 -7.22
N ASP A 27 -7.61 10.81 -6.15
CA ASP A 27 -8.25 12.12 -6.10
C ASP A 27 -7.54 13.18 -6.95
N SER A 28 -6.27 12.97 -7.31
CA SER A 28 -5.51 13.89 -8.16
C SER A 28 -5.79 13.69 -9.65
N VAL A 29 -6.39 12.56 -10.06
CA VAL A 29 -6.79 12.31 -11.44
C VAL A 29 -8.20 12.82 -11.74
N VAL A 30 -8.50 13.02 -13.02
CA VAL A 30 -9.81 13.50 -13.49
C VAL A 30 -10.91 12.50 -13.11
N PRO A 31 -12.13 12.96 -12.76
CA PRO A 31 -13.18 12.07 -12.26
C PRO A 31 -13.52 10.87 -13.16
N SER A 32 -13.39 11.02 -14.48
CA SER A 32 -13.63 9.95 -15.46
C SER A 32 -12.59 8.83 -15.44
N GLU A 33 -11.42 9.07 -14.86
CA GLU A 33 -10.31 8.11 -14.77
C GLU A 33 -10.13 7.55 -13.34
N ARG A 34 -10.99 7.97 -12.40
CA ARG A 34 -10.91 7.52 -11.01
C ARG A 34 -11.33 6.07 -10.85
N MET A 35 -10.60 5.37 -9.99
CA MET A 35 -10.96 4.07 -9.46
C MET A 35 -12.08 4.18 -8.43
N SER A 36 -12.91 3.15 -8.38
CA SER A 36 -13.89 2.95 -7.30
C SER A 36 -13.22 2.54 -5.99
N GLU A 37 -13.90 2.77 -4.87
CA GLU A 37 -13.41 2.35 -3.55
C GLU A 37 -13.09 0.84 -3.48
N ILE A 38 -13.86 0.01 -4.20
CA ILE A 38 -13.64 -1.44 -4.24
C ILE A 38 -12.32 -1.77 -4.95
N GLN A 39 -12.00 -1.08 -6.04
CA GLN A 39 -10.72 -1.26 -6.73
C GLN A 39 -9.54 -0.83 -5.85
N ILE A 40 -9.67 0.28 -5.13
CA ILE A 40 -8.65 0.77 -4.20
C ILE A 40 -8.42 -0.23 -3.06
N LYS A 41 -9.48 -0.80 -2.50
CA LYS A 41 -9.37 -1.83 -1.46
C LYS A 41 -8.66 -3.08 -1.97
N ARG A 42 -8.97 -3.53 -3.18
CA ARG A 42 -8.30 -4.68 -3.81
C ARG A 42 -6.80 -4.45 -3.98
N ILE A 43 -6.38 -3.25 -4.42
CA ILE A 43 -4.95 -2.91 -4.48
C ILE A 43 -4.29 -3.06 -3.11
N ALA A 44 -4.93 -2.58 -2.04
CA ALA A 44 -4.39 -2.71 -0.70
C ALA A 44 -4.29 -4.17 -0.23
N GLU A 45 -5.29 -5.00 -0.54
CA GLU A 45 -5.31 -6.44 -0.25
C GLU A 45 -4.23 -7.21 -1.04
N ASP A 46 -4.02 -6.84 -2.31
CA ASP A 46 -2.99 -7.44 -3.16
C ASP A 46 -1.58 -7.11 -2.65
N VAL A 47 -1.35 -5.84 -2.28
CA VAL A 47 -0.07 -5.40 -1.67
C VAL A 47 0.16 -6.08 -0.33
N GLU A 48 -0.86 -6.18 0.52
CA GLU A 48 -0.77 -6.89 1.81
C GLU A 48 -0.43 -8.37 1.60
N SER A 49 -1.10 -9.03 0.65
CA SER A 49 -0.86 -10.44 0.34
C SER A 49 0.55 -10.65 -0.22
N ALA A 50 1.00 -9.80 -1.13
CA ALA A 50 2.36 -9.85 -1.68
C ALA A 50 3.41 -9.65 -0.59
N ALA A 51 3.21 -8.67 0.29
CA ALA A 51 4.10 -8.38 1.39
C ALA A 51 4.13 -9.50 2.44
N ALA A 52 2.98 -10.11 2.75
CA ALA A 52 2.87 -11.19 3.74
C ALA A 52 3.52 -12.50 3.25
N ASN A 53 3.57 -12.72 1.94
CA ASN A 53 4.22 -13.88 1.34
C ASN A 53 5.76 -13.75 1.25
N MET A 54 6.33 -12.61 1.65
CA MET A 54 7.77 -12.43 1.71
C MET A 54 8.34 -13.03 3.00
N ASN A 55 9.39 -13.84 2.88
CA ASN A 55 10.11 -14.42 4.03
C ASN A 55 10.99 -13.40 4.80
N ARG A 56 10.76 -12.09 4.60
CA ARG A 56 11.47 -10.99 5.26
C ARG A 56 10.59 -9.76 5.37
N SER A 57 10.92 -8.87 6.28
CA SER A 57 10.33 -7.53 6.36
C SER A 57 10.68 -6.72 5.10
N LEU A 58 9.68 -6.10 4.48
CA LEU A 58 9.86 -5.17 3.37
C LEU A 58 10.07 -3.75 3.88
N SER A 59 10.86 -2.97 3.15
CA SER A 59 10.97 -1.53 3.38
C SER A 59 9.74 -0.77 2.87
N VAL A 60 9.54 0.43 3.39
CA VAL A 60 8.48 1.33 2.91
C VAL A 60 8.60 1.65 1.42
N GLU A 61 9.81 1.72 0.86
CA GLU A 61 9.99 1.99 -0.57
C GLU A 61 9.57 0.79 -1.42
N GLU A 62 9.97 -0.43 -1.02
CA GLU A 62 9.55 -1.65 -1.74
C GLU A 62 8.04 -1.83 -1.76
N ILE A 63 7.34 -1.39 -0.71
CA ILE A 63 5.88 -1.42 -0.65
C ILE A 63 5.26 -0.35 -1.56
N GLN A 64 5.90 0.82 -1.69
CA GLN A 64 5.45 1.86 -2.60
C GLN A 64 5.61 1.43 -4.06
N ASP A 65 6.66 0.69 -4.39
CA ASP A 65 6.88 0.16 -5.75
C ASP A 65 5.85 -0.91 -6.16
N MET A 66 5.08 -1.46 -5.22
CA MET A 66 4.01 -2.44 -5.48
C MET A 66 2.65 -1.80 -5.77
N VAL A 67 2.53 -0.47 -5.59
CA VAL A 67 1.29 0.31 -5.75
C VAL A 67 1.26 1.03 -7.09
#